data_AF-A0A9N8QMW5-F1
#
_entry.id   AF-A0A9N8QMW5-F1
#
_cell.length_a   1.000
_cell.length_b   1.000
_cell.length_c   1.000
_cell.angle_alpha   90.00
_cell.angle_beta   90.00
_cell.angle_gamma   90.00
#
_symmetry.space_group_name_H-M   'P 1'
#
loop_
_entity.id
_entity.type
_entity.pdbx_description
1 polymer ?
#
loop_
_entity_poly.entity_id
_entity_poly.type
_entity_poly.pdbx_seq_one_letter_code
_entity_poly.pdbx_strand_id
1 'polypeptide(L)'
;GNAPISLDVLSLYFLDPSPDIRETAKSLLHAAFRNLPQPEIDELCRRWESALPSRQSAGSSEVPESRQHQSIMLLGLLGSQRYKLLPPTTLKDVASSITKYLHAPSSPHELHLALELIIRGFTTWQHYFDAMEVMRTLFWLSTNADQPSNSGPGRGGGSNGGPHPHPQNGEHHGNTPPAPSIHDPRGGGGGGGLPGGLAHVPTEIRALARRATLHIAGENTPLFMTTLSHDILHARSAAHCSATMRLVTFLVRQEPLILLANLPRLAEAVVKSLDPTVTAMREAVLQAATAMISDLVHTYPSIDFHGGAQRLAVGTHEGACILYDVKTATRLYVLEGHAAPVDACAFSPDGRRLVTISHGEAGVGGGRALVWKIGQSLASVLLMPGQMPRQGGFGFGGFGFGG
;
A
#
# COMPACT_ATOMS: atom_id res chain seq x y z
N GLY A 1 -50.50 0.95 14.83
CA GLY A 1 -49.56 2.03 14.52
C GLY A 1 -48.16 1.47 14.55
N ASN A 2 -47.63 1.09 13.39
CA ASN A 2 -46.21 0.73 13.22
C ASN A 2 -45.60 1.88 12.42
N ALA A 3 -45.19 2.95 13.11
CA ALA A 3 -44.32 3.93 12.45
C ALA A 3 -43.00 3.20 12.16
N PRO A 4 -42.50 3.18 10.91
CA PRO A 4 -41.19 2.59 10.62
C PRO A 4 -40.14 3.26 11.52
N ILE A 5 -39.23 2.46 12.07
CA ILE A 5 -38.16 2.96 12.92
C ILE A 5 -37.41 4.05 12.15
N SER A 6 -37.31 5.25 12.72
CA SER A 6 -36.63 6.36 12.05
C SER A 6 -35.17 5.99 11.80
N LEU A 7 -34.73 6.14 10.55
CA LEU A 7 -33.33 5.96 10.14
C LEU A 7 -32.39 6.83 10.99
N ASP A 8 -32.87 7.98 11.45
CA ASP A 8 -32.11 8.89 12.30
C ASP A 8 -31.78 8.25 13.65
N VAL A 9 -32.73 7.50 14.23
CA VAL A 9 -32.55 6.79 15.50
C VAL A 9 -31.62 5.61 15.32
N LEU A 10 -31.79 4.82 14.25
CA LEU A 10 -30.90 3.69 13.96
C LEU A 10 -29.45 4.13 13.74
N SER A 11 -29.24 5.31 13.13
CA SER A 11 -27.89 5.84 12.89
C SER A 11 -27.09 6.08 14.17
N LEU A 12 -27.76 6.39 15.29
CA LEU A 12 -27.11 6.63 16.58
C LEU A 12 -26.41 5.37 17.13
N TYR A 13 -26.93 4.19 16.77
CA TYR A 13 -26.43 2.90 17.24
C TYR A 13 -25.44 2.25 16.27
N PHE A 14 -25.09 2.92 15.17
CA PHE A 14 -24.23 2.32 14.15
C PHE A 14 -22.80 2.01 14.64
N LEU A 15 -22.30 2.80 15.60
CA LEU A 15 -21.02 2.58 16.29
C LEU A 15 -21.21 2.31 17.79
N ASP A 16 -22.34 1.69 18.17
CA ASP A 16 -22.61 1.35 19.56
C ASP A 16 -21.48 0.45 20.12
N PRO A 17 -21.03 0.62 21.38
CA PRO A 17 -20.01 -0.25 21.98
C PRO A 17 -20.41 -1.73 21.99
N SER A 18 -21.71 -2.02 22.18
CA SER A 18 -22.23 -3.37 22.18
C SER A 18 -22.23 -3.97 20.77
N PRO A 19 -21.55 -5.11 20.54
CA PRO A 19 -21.48 -5.72 19.22
C PRO A 19 -22.86 -6.12 18.69
N ASP A 20 -23.74 -6.63 19.55
CA ASP A 20 -25.07 -7.10 19.15
C ASP A 20 -25.96 -5.93 18.71
N ILE A 21 -25.94 -4.83 19.46
CA ILE A 21 -26.69 -3.61 19.12
C ILE A 21 -26.16 -3.03 17.81
N ARG A 22 -24.83 -2.93 17.71
CA ARG A 22 -24.15 -2.38 16.54
C ARG A 22 -24.46 -3.15 15.26
N GLU A 23 -24.31 -4.47 15.27
CA GLU A 23 -24.57 -5.30 14.09
C GLU A 23 -26.07 -5.34 13.75
N THR A 24 -26.96 -5.29 14.76
CA THR A 24 -28.40 -5.16 14.54
C THR A 24 -28.74 -3.83 13.87
N ALA A 25 -28.22 -2.71 14.36
CA ALA A 25 -28.44 -1.39 13.78
C ALA A 25 -27.94 -1.32 12.33
N LYS A 26 -26.73 -1.84 12.06
CA LYS A 26 -26.16 -1.96 10.71
C LYS A 26 -27.06 -2.77 9.78
N SER A 27 -27.55 -3.92 10.25
CA SER A 27 -28.41 -4.81 9.46
C SER A 27 -29.75 -4.17 9.14
N LEU A 28 -30.37 -3.50 10.11
CA LEU A 28 -31.63 -2.79 9.94
C LEU A 28 -31.49 -1.61 8.98
N LEU A 29 -30.44 -0.80 9.12
CA LEU A 29 -30.16 0.30 8.19
C LEU A 29 -29.94 -0.21 6.76
N HIS A 30 -29.18 -1.28 6.60
CA HIS A 30 -28.97 -1.91 5.31
C HIS A 30 -30.29 -2.40 4.67
N ALA A 31 -31.13 -3.06 5.46
CA ALA A 31 -32.44 -3.51 4.99
C ALA A 31 -33.36 -2.33 4.63
N ALA A 32 -33.33 -1.25 5.41
CA ALA A 32 -34.15 -0.07 5.17
C ALA A 32 -33.74 0.66 3.88
N PHE A 33 -32.45 0.85 3.64
CA PHE A 33 -31.96 1.52 2.42
C PHE A 33 -32.25 0.73 1.13
N ARG A 34 -32.22 -0.61 1.22
CA ARG A 34 -32.46 -1.49 0.06
C ARG A 34 -33.81 -1.20 -0.62
N ASN A 35 -34.84 -0.92 0.17
CA ASN A 35 -36.22 -0.75 -0.32
C ASN A 35 -36.73 0.69 -0.26
N LEU A 36 -35.87 1.66 0.05
CA LEU A 36 -36.29 3.05 0.22
C LEU A 36 -36.76 3.67 -1.12
N PRO A 37 -37.95 4.27 -1.20
CA PRO A 37 -38.44 4.87 -2.44
C PRO A 37 -37.69 6.17 -2.78
N GLN A 38 -37.60 6.52 -4.07
CA GLN A 38 -36.91 7.74 -4.53
C GLN A 38 -37.31 9.04 -3.79
N PRO A 39 -38.60 9.36 -3.54
CA PRO A 39 -38.96 10.58 -2.83
C PRO A 39 -38.41 10.64 -1.40
N GLU A 40 -38.28 9.49 -0.71
CA GLU A 40 -37.68 9.42 0.62
C GLU A 40 -36.16 9.58 0.55
N ILE A 41 -35.52 9.08 -0.51
CA ILE A 41 -34.10 9.31 -0.79
C ILE A 41 -33.83 10.80 -1.01
N ASP A 42 -34.65 11.46 -1.82
CA ASP A 42 -34.51 12.89 -2.12
C ASP A 42 -34.69 13.73 -0.85
N GLU A 43 -35.64 13.36 0.02
CA GLU A 43 -35.85 14.01 1.31
C GLU A 43 -34.66 13.80 2.26
N LEU A 44 -34.11 12.59 2.34
CA LEU A 44 -32.89 12.32 3.11
C LEU A 44 -31.73 13.19 2.62
N CYS A 45 -31.54 13.31 1.31
CA CYS A 45 -30.51 14.16 0.73
C CYS A 45 -30.70 15.61 1.15
N ARG A 46 -31.89 16.19 0.94
CA ARG A 46 -32.20 17.57 1.33
C ARG A 46 -31.94 17.85 2.81
N ARG A 47 -32.26 16.89 3.68
CA ARG A 47 -32.13 17.05 5.13
C ARG A 47 -30.70 16.97 5.63
N TRP A 48 -29.87 16.12 5.02
CA TRP A 48 -28.54 15.77 5.56
C TRP A 48 -27.37 16.35 4.77
N GLU A 49 -27.56 16.74 3.50
CA GLU A 49 -26.45 17.19 2.64
C GLU A 49 -25.75 18.45 3.20
N SER A 50 -26.50 19.40 3.79
CA SER A 50 -25.92 20.60 4.39
C SER A 50 -25.04 20.30 5.60
N ALA A 51 -25.25 19.18 6.27
CA ALA A 51 -24.49 18.75 7.44
C ALA A 51 -23.25 17.92 7.07
N LEU A 52 -22.93 17.74 5.79
CA LEU A 52 -21.75 16.95 5.39
C LEU A 52 -20.44 17.65 5.80
N PRO A 53 -19.45 16.90 6.33
CA PRO A 53 -18.17 17.46 6.77
C PRO A 53 -17.42 18.26 5.72
N SER A 54 -17.53 17.90 4.43
CA SER A 54 -16.89 18.61 3.32
C SER A 54 -17.47 20.01 3.06
N ARG A 55 -18.73 20.24 3.45
CA ARG A 55 -19.40 21.55 3.35
C ARG A 55 -19.18 22.44 4.56
N GLN A 56 -18.62 21.90 5.64
CA GLN A 56 -18.32 22.65 6.85
C GLN A 56 -16.97 23.37 6.71
N SER A 57 -16.98 24.69 6.94
CA SER A 57 -15.75 25.50 6.99
C SER A 57 -14.94 25.16 8.24
N ALA A 58 -13.61 25.13 8.10
CA ALA A 58 -12.66 24.70 9.12
C ALA A 58 -12.58 25.61 10.38
N GLY A 59 -13.32 26.72 10.43
CA GLY A 59 -13.28 27.67 11.56
C GLY A 59 -14.64 28.13 12.09
N SER A 60 -15.76 27.69 11.51
CA SER A 60 -17.11 28.15 11.88
C SER A 60 -18.16 27.11 11.47
N SER A 61 -18.03 25.88 11.96
CA SER A 61 -19.08 24.89 11.72
C SER A 61 -20.28 25.21 12.62
N GLU A 62 -21.37 25.68 12.01
CA GLU A 62 -22.63 25.92 12.70
C GLU A 62 -23.31 24.60 13.13
N VAL A 63 -22.86 23.47 12.58
CA VAL A 63 -23.48 22.16 12.74
C VAL A 63 -22.72 21.32 13.78
N PRO A 64 -23.38 20.78 14.82
CA PRO A 64 -22.74 19.90 15.80
C PRO A 64 -22.05 18.69 15.16
N GLU A 65 -20.87 18.30 15.67
CA GLU A 65 -20.10 17.15 15.15
C GLU A 65 -20.92 15.86 15.08
N SER A 66 -21.76 15.59 16.08
CA SER A 66 -22.65 14.42 16.09
C SER A 66 -23.57 14.39 14.85
N ARG A 67 -24.08 15.55 14.45
CA ARG A 67 -24.94 15.68 13.27
C ARG A 67 -24.15 15.53 11.97
N GLN A 68 -22.88 15.93 11.96
CA GLN A 68 -21.97 15.69 10.82
C GLN A 68 -21.63 14.20 10.68
N HIS A 69 -21.37 13.51 11.79
CA HIS A 69 -21.15 12.07 11.79
C HIS A 69 -22.38 11.29 11.28
N GLN A 70 -23.58 11.70 11.68
CA GLN A 70 -24.82 11.10 11.18
C GLN A 70 -25.05 11.37 9.69
N SER A 71 -24.73 12.57 9.21
CA SER A 71 -24.94 12.95 7.81
C SER A 71 -24.10 12.09 6.87
N ILE A 72 -22.79 11.98 7.14
CA ILE A 72 -21.87 11.17 6.33
C ILE A 72 -22.21 9.68 6.45
N MET A 73 -22.64 9.23 7.63
CA MET A 73 -23.06 7.85 7.85
C MET A 73 -24.25 7.48 7.00
N LEU A 74 -25.34 8.25 7.08
CA LEU A 74 -26.58 7.94 6.37
C LEU A 74 -26.39 8.06 4.85
N LEU A 75 -25.81 9.16 4.38
CA LEU A 75 -25.60 9.39 2.95
C LEU A 75 -24.51 8.47 2.38
N GLY A 76 -23.48 8.14 3.15
CA GLY A 76 -22.46 7.17 2.77
C GLY A 76 -22.98 5.72 2.71
N LEU A 77 -23.81 5.30 3.66
CA LEU A 77 -24.41 3.97 3.59
C LEU A 77 -25.42 3.85 2.45
N LEU A 78 -26.19 4.91 2.21
CA LEU A 78 -27.11 4.98 1.07
C LEU A 78 -26.33 4.97 -0.25
N GLY A 79 -25.23 5.74 -0.35
CA GLY A 79 -24.38 5.79 -1.53
C GLY A 79 -23.66 4.49 -1.81
N SER A 80 -23.19 3.77 -0.80
CA SER A 80 -22.55 2.46 -1.02
C SER A 80 -23.52 1.41 -1.59
N GLN A 81 -24.83 1.53 -1.36
CA GLN A 81 -25.82 0.57 -1.83
C GLN A 81 -26.57 1.02 -3.09
N ARG A 82 -26.88 2.32 -3.20
CA ARG A 82 -27.80 2.87 -4.21
C ARG A 82 -27.28 4.17 -4.80
N TYR A 83 -25.96 4.26 -5.05
CA TYR A 83 -25.31 5.44 -5.63
C TYR A 83 -26.03 6.03 -6.86
N LYS A 84 -26.62 5.19 -7.73
CA LYS A 84 -27.34 5.63 -8.94
C LYS A 84 -28.53 6.55 -8.67
N LEU A 85 -29.06 6.52 -7.46
CA LEU A 85 -30.23 7.30 -7.05
C LEU A 85 -29.85 8.59 -6.30
N LEU A 86 -28.57 8.77 -6.00
CA LEU A 86 -28.06 9.97 -5.36
C LEU A 86 -27.61 11.00 -6.40
N PRO A 87 -27.78 12.30 -6.12
CA PRO A 87 -27.20 13.35 -6.95
C PRO A 87 -25.67 13.21 -7.03
N PRO A 88 -25.04 13.49 -8.19
CA PRO A 88 -23.59 13.38 -8.34
C PRO A 88 -22.83 14.38 -7.46
N THR A 89 -23.44 15.53 -7.15
CA THR A 89 -22.91 16.52 -6.20
C THR A 89 -22.83 15.93 -4.79
N THR A 90 -23.89 15.27 -4.34
CA THR A 90 -23.96 14.63 -3.03
C THR A 90 -22.93 13.50 -2.92
N LEU A 91 -22.76 12.69 -3.96
CA LEU A 91 -21.72 11.64 -3.98
C LEU A 91 -20.31 12.22 -3.84
N LYS A 92 -20.01 13.31 -4.55
CA LYS A 92 -18.73 14.01 -4.46
C LYS A 92 -18.50 14.61 -3.06
N ASP A 93 -19.53 15.21 -2.47
CA ASP A 93 -19.48 15.81 -1.14
C ASP A 93 -19.28 14.74 -0.05
N VAL A 94 -19.93 13.57 -0.19
CA VAL A 94 -19.72 12.42 0.70
C VAL A 94 -18.29 11.89 0.56
N ALA A 95 -17.81 11.64 -0.66
CA ALA A 95 -16.45 11.15 -0.88
C ALA A 95 -15.39 12.11 -0.32
N SER A 96 -15.59 13.42 -0.51
CA SER A 96 -14.71 14.46 0.06
C SER A 96 -14.78 14.51 1.60
N SER A 97 -15.91 14.13 2.18
CA SER A 97 -16.05 14.00 3.64
C SER A 97 -15.32 12.76 4.17
N ILE A 98 -15.39 11.64 3.43
CA ILE A 98 -14.66 10.40 3.75
C ILE A 98 -13.15 10.68 3.75
N THR A 99 -12.63 11.36 2.72
CA THR A 99 -11.20 11.70 2.66
C THR A 99 -10.79 12.69 3.75
N LYS A 100 -11.65 13.68 4.08
CA LYS A 100 -11.42 14.60 5.20
C LYS A 100 -11.22 13.83 6.52
N TYR A 101 -12.13 12.91 6.84
CA TYR A 101 -12.05 12.07 8.05
C TYR A 101 -10.90 11.06 8.02
N LEU A 102 -10.47 10.62 6.84
CA LEU A 102 -9.35 9.69 6.71
C LEU A 102 -8.00 10.40 6.92
N HIS A 103 -7.82 11.59 6.36
CA HIS A 103 -6.53 12.29 6.34
C HIS A 103 -6.35 13.25 7.51
N ALA A 104 -7.41 13.95 7.93
CA ALA A 104 -7.37 14.94 9.01
C ALA A 104 -8.43 14.63 10.10
N PRO A 105 -8.33 13.48 10.77
CA PRO A 105 -9.27 13.11 11.81
C PRO A 105 -9.07 13.93 13.09
N SER A 106 -10.16 14.49 13.61
CA SER A 106 -10.22 15.13 14.93
C SER A 106 -10.41 14.10 16.05
N SER A 107 -11.01 12.94 15.72
CA SER A 107 -11.28 11.87 16.68
C SER A 107 -11.10 10.47 16.07
N PRO A 108 -10.86 9.43 16.89
CA PRO A 108 -10.85 8.04 16.39
C PRO A 108 -12.19 7.59 15.78
N HIS A 109 -13.28 8.24 16.17
CA HIS A 109 -14.62 7.98 15.63
C HIS A 109 -14.71 8.34 14.15
N GLU A 110 -14.14 9.47 13.74
CA GLU A 110 -14.07 9.90 12.33
C GLU A 110 -13.32 8.88 11.47
N LEU A 111 -12.17 8.39 11.96
CA LEU A 111 -11.42 7.30 11.29
C LEU A 111 -12.27 6.03 11.16
N HIS A 112 -12.97 5.64 12.23
CA HIS A 112 -13.83 4.45 12.18
C HIS A 112 -14.90 4.57 11.10
N LEU A 113 -15.59 5.71 11.05
CA LEU A 113 -16.63 5.98 10.05
C LEU A 113 -16.09 5.96 8.63
N ALA A 114 -14.97 6.65 8.38
CA ALA A 114 -14.34 6.68 7.07
C ALA A 114 -13.95 5.26 6.61
N LEU A 115 -13.32 4.48 7.49
CA LEU A 115 -12.91 3.11 7.19
C LEU A 115 -14.09 2.18 6.91
N GLU A 116 -15.18 2.26 7.68
CA GLU A 116 -16.37 1.43 7.46
C GLU A 116 -17.07 1.78 6.14
N LEU A 117 -17.13 3.07 5.76
CA LEU A 117 -17.68 3.51 4.48
C LEU A 117 -16.80 3.11 3.29
N ILE A 118 -15.47 3.13 3.47
CA ILE A 118 -14.51 2.61 2.48
C ILE A 118 -14.73 1.11 2.28
N ILE A 119 -14.78 0.32 3.35
CA ILE A 119 -15.00 -1.14 3.28
C ILE A 119 -16.28 -1.46 2.50
N ARG A 120 -17.38 -0.76 2.77
CA ARG A 120 -18.69 -1.09 2.18
C ARG A 120 -18.89 -0.57 0.77
N GLY A 121 -18.17 0.47 0.37
CA GLY A 121 -18.47 1.23 -0.84
C GLY A 121 -17.27 1.60 -1.69
N PHE A 122 -16.11 0.97 -1.50
CA PHE A 122 -14.89 1.35 -2.22
C PHE A 122 -15.10 1.40 -3.74
N THR A 123 -15.80 0.41 -4.31
CA THR A 123 -16.12 0.36 -5.74
C THR A 123 -16.91 1.57 -6.24
N THR A 124 -17.76 2.16 -5.38
CA THR A 124 -18.47 3.41 -5.66
C THR A 124 -17.56 4.61 -5.46
N TRP A 125 -16.87 4.68 -4.32
CA TRP A 125 -16.16 5.90 -3.90
C TRP A 125 -14.85 6.15 -4.64
N GLN A 126 -14.21 5.10 -5.17
CA GLN A 126 -12.97 5.21 -5.95
C GLN A 126 -13.09 6.11 -7.19
N HIS A 127 -14.31 6.40 -7.65
CA HIS A 127 -14.58 7.31 -8.76
C HIS A 127 -14.63 8.79 -8.35
N TYR A 128 -14.67 9.08 -7.04
CA TYR A 128 -14.89 10.42 -6.50
C TYR A 128 -13.72 10.93 -5.64
N PHE A 129 -12.78 10.07 -5.26
CA PHE A 129 -11.54 10.44 -4.57
C PHE A 129 -10.30 9.87 -5.27
N ASP A 130 -9.11 10.31 -4.83
CA ASP A 130 -7.85 9.68 -5.23
C ASP A 130 -7.70 8.32 -4.51
N ALA A 131 -8.00 7.26 -5.25
CA ALA A 131 -7.99 5.91 -4.71
C ALA A 131 -6.57 5.45 -4.29
N MET A 132 -5.52 5.96 -4.94
CA MET A 132 -4.14 5.64 -4.59
C MET A 132 -3.78 6.28 -3.24
N GLU A 133 -4.17 7.53 -3.01
CA GLU A 133 -3.90 8.22 -1.73
C GLU A 133 -4.68 7.63 -0.55
N VAL A 134 -5.93 7.20 -0.79
CA VAL A 134 -6.71 6.42 0.19
C VAL A 134 -5.99 5.13 0.53
N MET A 135 -5.54 4.37 -0.47
CA MET A 135 -4.79 3.13 -0.27
C MET A 135 -3.51 3.33 0.53
N ARG A 136 -2.73 4.37 0.22
CA ARG A 136 -1.51 4.72 0.97
C ARG A 136 -1.80 5.04 2.44
N THR A 137 -2.92 5.71 2.71
CA THR A 137 -3.32 6.03 4.07
C THR A 137 -3.71 4.76 4.85
N LEU A 138 -4.40 3.82 4.21
CA LEU A 138 -4.69 2.51 4.79
C LEU A 138 -3.43 1.71 5.09
N PHE A 139 -2.45 1.73 4.18
CA PHE A 139 -1.14 1.08 4.39
C PHE A 139 -0.44 1.65 5.62
N TRP A 140 -0.41 2.98 5.75
CA TRP A 140 0.17 3.64 6.91
C TRP A 140 -0.57 3.26 8.22
N LEU A 141 -1.91 3.36 8.23
CA LEU A 141 -2.74 3.00 9.39
C LEU A 141 -2.53 1.54 9.83
N SER A 142 -2.30 0.65 8.87
CA SER A 142 -2.09 -0.78 9.14
C SER A 142 -0.71 -1.13 9.75
N THR A 143 0.31 -0.27 9.55
CA THR A 143 1.74 -0.60 9.79
C THR A 143 2.49 0.33 10.74
N ASN A 144 2.18 1.64 10.74
CA ASN A 144 3.04 2.70 11.32
C ASN A 144 2.33 3.59 12.34
N ALA A 145 1.11 3.25 12.74
CA ALA A 145 0.26 4.03 13.64
C ALA A 145 0.88 4.34 15.04
N ASP A 146 1.98 3.68 15.42
CA ASP A 146 2.65 3.83 16.72
C ASP A 146 4.08 4.40 16.63
N GLN A 147 4.58 4.81 15.46
CA GLN A 147 5.90 5.46 15.46
C GLN A 147 5.79 6.83 16.13
N PRO A 148 6.42 7.06 17.30
CA PRO A 148 6.42 8.38 17.90
C PRO A 148 7.06 9.32 16.88
N SER A 149 6.38 10.43 16.59
CA SER A 149 6.96 11.53 15.82
C SER A 149 8.30 11.84 16.46
N ASN A 150 9.40 11.57 15.76
CA ASN A 150 10.73 11.89 16.24
C ASN A 150 10.93 13.41 16.11
N SER A 151 10.17 14.19 16.89
CA SER A 151 10.52 15.56 17.24
C SER A 151 11.66 15.45 18.23
N GLY A 152 12.89 15.61 17.74
CA GLY A 152 14.09 15.58 18.57
C GLY A 152 13.96 16.52 19.77
N PRO A 153 14.51 16.16 20.94
CA PRO A 153 14.44 17.03 22.09
C PRO A 153 15.21 18.31 21.76
N GLY A 154 14.50 19.44 21.85
CA GLY A 154 15.12 20.76 21.85
C GLY A 154 16.27 20.76 22.84
N ARG A 155 17.42 21.29 22.41
CA ARG A 155 18.54 21.62 23.28
C ARG A 155 18.08 22.66 24.31
N GLY A 156 17.51 22.19 25.40
CA GLY A 156 17.31 22.95 26.62
C GLY A 156 18.64 23.06 27.34
N GLY A 157 19.15 24.30 27.43
CA GLY A 157 20.33 24.62 28.21
C GLY A 157 20.14 24.23 29.67
N GLY A 158 21.07 23.41 30.16
CA GLY A 158 21.23 23.08 31.56
C GLY A 158 22.69 23.26 31.93
N SER A 159 23.00 24.44 32.46
CA SER A 159 24.27 24.80 33.09
C SER A 159 24.63 23.82 34.20
N ASN A 160 25.86 23.30 34.20
CA ASN A 160 26.51 22.90 35.44
C ASN A 160 28.00 23.23 35.40
N GLY A 161 28.45 23.93 36.43
CA GLY A 161 29.75 24.58 36.51
C GLY A 161 30.92 23.67 36.89
N GLY A 162 32.12 24.18 36.62
CA GLY A 162 33.41 23.65 37.04
C GLY A 162 34.55 24.39 36.31
N PRO A 163 35.67 24.70 36.97
CA PRO A 163 36.24 26.04 36.97
C PRO A 163 37.29 26.34 35.88
N HIS A 164 37.45 27.64 35.62
CA HIS A 164 38.56 28.27 34.88
C HIS A 164 39.95 27.77 35.29
N PRO A 165 40.92 27.82 34.36
CA PRO A 165 41.80 29.00 34.30
C PRO A 165 42.02 29.57 32.88
N HIS A 166 42.19 30.89 32.84
CA HIS A 166 42.73 31.73 31.76
C HIS A 166 44.28 31.52 31.63
N PRO A 167 45.05 32.11 30.68
CA PRO A 167 44.70 33.19 29.73
C PRO A 167 45.33 33.13 28.28
N GLN A 168 45.03 34.18 27.51
CA GLN A 168 45.85 34.91 26.51
C GLN A 168 45.71 34.67 24.98
N ASN A 169 45.23 35.77 24.36
CA ASN A 169 45.72 36.49 23.16
C ASN A 169 45.53 35.92 21.75
N GLY A 170 45.03 36.80 20.85
CA GLY A 170 45.22 36.70 19.40
C GLY A 170 44.11 37.35 18.58
N GLU A 171 44.36 38.56 18.08
CA GLU A 171 43.53 39.39 17.21
C GLU A 171 43.32 38.80 15.80
N HIS A 172 42.19 39.13 15.15
CA HIS A 172 42.09 39.90 13.88
C HIS A 172 40.93 39.51 12.92
N HIS A 173 40.25 40.57 12.50
CA HIS A 173 39.43 40.91 11.34
C HIS A 173 39.11 39.89 10.22
N GLY A 174 37.86 39.95 9.76
CA GLY A 174 37.45 39.50 8.43
C GLY A 174 35.95 39.71 8.17
N ASN A 175 35.61 40.91 7.70
CA ASN A 175 34.26 41.36 7.36
C ASN A 175 33.85 40.80 5.98
N THR A 176 32.68 40.15 5.84
CA THR A 176 32.08 39.84 4.53
C THR A 176 30.55 39.81 4.65
N PRO A 177 29.79 40.58 3.85
CA PRO A 177 28.34 40.64 3.97
C PRO A 177 27.66 39.42 3.31
N PRO A 178 26.54 38.91 3.84
CA PRO A 178 25.80 37.84 3.17
C PRO A 178 24.95 38.40 2.01
N ALA A 179 24.95 37.66 0.90
CA ALA A 179 24.12 37.90 -0.28
C ALA A 179 22.62 37.64 0.01
N PRO A 180 21.69 38.26 -0.75
CA PRO A 180 20.26 38.23 -0.45
C PRO A 180 19.62 36.87 -0.80
N SER A 181 18.76 36.42 0.11
CA SER A 181 17.95 35.21 0.03
C SER A 181 16.99 35.25 -1.16
N ILE A 182 17.10 34.27 -2.06
CA ILE A 182 16.09 34.02 -3.08
C ILE A 182 14.93 33.30 -2.39
N HIS A 183 13.80 34.00 -2.28
CA HIS A 183 12.50 33.43 -1.93
C HIS A 183 12.05 32.49 -3.06
N ASP A 184 11.97 31.19 -2.77
CA ASP A 184 11.30 30.22 -3.63
C ASP A 184 9.98 29.80 -2.96
N PRO A 185 8.81 30.23 -3.46
CA PRO A 185 7.52 29.92 -2.85
C PRO A 185 6.90 28.71 -3.54
N ARG A 186 7.32 27.48 -3.18
CA ARG A 186 6.58 26.24 -3.47
C ARG A 186 7.17 25.07 -2.68
N GLY A 187 6.31 24.37 -1.94
CA GLY A 187 6.59 23.04 -1.39
C GLY A 187 6.79 23.00 0.13
N GLY A 188 5.82 23.53 0.89
CA GLY A 188 5.77 23.36 2.34
C GLY A 188 5.85 21.89 2.74
N GLY A 189 6.82 21.58 3.58
CA GLY A 189 7.04 20.27 4.15
C GLY A 189 5.92 19.84 5.10
N GLY A 190 5.74 18.52 5.19
CA GLY A 190 4.93 17.86 6.20
C GLY A 190 5.59 16.55 6.58
N GLY A 191 6.12 16.47 7.80
CA GLY A 191 6.75 15.27 8.35
C GLY A 191 5.77 14.10 8.44
N GLY A 192 6.31 12.89 8.53
CA GLY A 192 5.58 11.61 8.52
C GLY A 192 4.70 11.33 9.75
N GLY A 193 3.80 12.24 10.09
CA GLY A 193 2.63 12.00 10.93
C GLY A 193 1.35 12.22 10.11
N LEU A 194 0.19 11.79 10.62
CA LEU A 194 -1.10 12.18 10.04
C LEU A 194 -1.13 13.71 9.84
N PRO A 195 -1.61 14.23 8.70
CA PRO A 195 -2.03 15.62 8.61
C PRO A 195 -3.30 15.84 9.45
N GLY A 196 -3.22 15.76 10.78
CA GLY A 196 -4.41 15.82 11.64
C GLY A 196 -4.20 15.76 13.16
N GLY A 197 -2.99 15.53 13.68
CA GLY A 197 -2.69 15.75 15.11
C GLY A 197 -3.14 14.65 16.10
N LEU A 198 -3.66 13.50 15.67
CA LEU A 198 -3.89 12.36 16.57
C LEU A 198 -2.53 11.75 17.03
N ALA A 199 -2.27 11.77 18.33
CA ALA A 199 -1.02 11.30 18.92
C ALA A 199 -0.87 9.77 18.93
N HIS A 200 -1.97 9.02 18.92
CA HIS A 200 -1.98 7.55 18.95
C HIS A 200 -3.22 7.00 18.24
N VAL A 201 -3.04 6.03 17.35
CA VAL A 201 -4.16 5.38 16.64
C VAL A 201 -4.55 4.09 17.39
N PRO A 202 -5.81 3.95 17.86
CA PRO A 202 -6.26 2.76 18.59
C PRO A 202 -6.04 1.46 17.81
N THR A 203 -5.80 0.36 18.54
CA THR A 203 -5.59 -0.98 17.96
C THR A 203 -6.77 -1.47 17.12
N GLU A 204 -8.00 -1.13 17.53
CA GLU A 204 -9.22 -1.43 16.79
C GLU A 204 -9.24 -0.78 15.39
N ILE A 205 -8.83 0.49 15.29
CA ILE A 205 -8.74 1.23 14.03
C ILE A 205 -7.69 0.59 13.12
N ARG A 206 -6.58 0.12 13.67
CA ARG A 206 -5.54 -0.60 12.92
C ARG A 206 -6.05 -1.94 12.36
N ALA A 207 -6.79 -2.70 13.17
CA ALA A 207 -7.42 -3.93 12.71
C ALA A 207 -8.45 -3.65 11.61
N LEU A 208 -9.25 -2.60 11.76
CA LEU A 208 -10.21 -2.16 10.75
C LEU A 208 -9.53 -1.70 9.45
N ALA A 209 -8.43 -0.96 9.55
CA ALA A 209 -7.63 -0.54 8.39
C ALA A 209 -7.01 -1.74 7.66
N ARG A 210 -6.49 -2.74 8.39
CA ARG A 210 -6.02 -4.00 7.78
C ARG A 210 -7.12 -4.73 7.03
N ARG A 211 -8.33 -4.78 7.61
CA ARG A 211 -9.51 -5.37 6.97
C ARG A 211 -9.91 -4.60 5.70
N ALA A 212 -9.89 -3.27 5.76
CA ALA A 212 -10.14 -2.41 4.59
C ALA A 212 -9.11 -2.64 3.48
N THR A 213 -7.83 -2.71 3.84
CA THR A 213 -6.74 -3.00 2.90
C THR A 213 -6.93 -4.34 2.19
N LEU A 214 -7.24 -5.41 2.93
CA LEU A 214 -7.51 -6.74 2.37
C LEU A 214 -8.73 -6.73 1.45
N HIS A 215 -9.82 -6.09 1.89
CA HIS A 215 -11.04 -5.98 1.09
C HIS A 215 -10.78 -5.31 -0.27
N ILE A 216 -10.09 -4.18 -0.27
CA ILE A 216 -9.76 -3.46 -1.51
C ILE A 216 -8.78 -4.25 -2.37
N ALA A 217 -7.84 -4.99 -1.76
CA ALA A 217 -6.92 -5.85 -2.50
C ALA A 217 -7.68 -6.95 -3.29
N GLY A 218 -8.76 -7.49 -2.72
CA GLY A 218 -9.66 -8.43 -3.37
C GLY A 218 -10.54 -7.79 -4.46
N GLU A 219 -11.06 -6.57 -4.23
CA GLU A 219 -11.93 -5.90 -5.20
C GLU A 219 -11.18 -5.25 -6.38
N ASN A 220 -10.00 -4.68 -6.13
CA ASN A 220 -9.19 -3.95 -7.11
C ASN A 220 -7.71 -4.27 -6.94
N THR A 221 -7.34 -5.51 -7.24
CA THR A 221 -5.95 -5.98 -7.19
C THR A 221 -4.98 -5.13 -8.01
N PRO A 222 -5.31 -4.64 -9.23
CA PRO A 222 -4.38 -3.79 -9.99
C PRO A 222 -4.01 -2.48 -9.27
N LEU A 223 -4.98 -1.76 -8.71
CA LEU A 223 -4.72 -0.54 -7.92
C LEU A 223 -3.88 -0.86 -6.69
N PHE A 224 -4.25 -1.91 -5.97
CA PHE A 224 -3.55 -2.35 -4.78
C PHE A 224 -2.06 -2.63 -5.08
N MET A 225 -1.80 -3.44 -6.11
CA MET A 225 -0.46 -3.88 -6.48
C MET A 225 0.41 -2.77 -7.07
N THR A 226 -0.17 -1.87 -7.86
CA THR A 226 0.54 -0.71 -8.39
C THR A 226 0.96 0.24 -7.27
N THR A 227 0.06 0.51 -6.32
CA THR A 227 0.34 1.36 -5.14
C THR A 227 1.46 0.74 -4.29
N LEU A 228 1.35 -0.55 -3.97
CA LEU A 228 2.32 -1.25 -3.13
C LEU A 228 3.72 -1.27 -3.79
N SER A 229 3.80 -1.64 -5.06
CA SER A 229 5.08 -1.70 -5.78
C SER A 229 5.72 -0.30 -5.89
N HIS A 230 4.90 0.73 -6.12
CA HIS A 230 5.35 2.11 -6.16
C HIS A 230 5.92 2.55 -4.80
N ASP A 231 5.25 2.23 -3.70
CA ASP A 231 5.66 2.64 -2.35
C ASP A 231 6.93 1.92 -1.86
N ILE A 232 7.22 0.71 -2.36
CA ILE A 232 8.52 0.05 -2.11
C ILE A 232 9.63 0.73 -2.91
N LEU A 233 9.41 1.00 -4.20
CA LEU A 233 10.45 1.52 -5.11
C LEU A 233 10.75 3.00 -4.88
N HIS A 234 9.75 3.80 -4.55
CA HIS A 234 9.85 5.25 -4.37
C HIS A 234 9.56 5.64 -2.92
N ALA A 235 9.99 4.79 -1.98
CA ALA A 235 9.75 5.00 -0.57
C ALA A 235 10.36 6.32 -0.10
N ARG A 236 9.54 7.18 0.51
CA ARG A 236 9.96 8.48 1.08
C ARG A 236 10.98 8.31 2.22
N SER A 237 10.99 7.16 2.88
CA SER A 237 11.91 6.82 3.96
C SER A 237 12.08 5.31 4.08
N ALA A 238 13.19 4.87 4.69
CA ALA A 238 13.42 3.46 4.96
C ALA A 238 12.36 2.86 5.89
N ALA A 239 11.89 3.64 6.89
CA ALA A 239 10.81 3.21 7.77
C ALA A 239 9.50 2.96 7.01
N HIS A 240 9.18 3.79 6.02
CA HIS A 240 8.03 3.59 5.16
C HIS A 240 8.21 2.35 4.27
N CYS A 241 9.38 2.16 3.65
CA CYS A 241 9.68 0.97 2.85
C CYS A 241 9.52 -0.33 3.68
N SER A 242 10.15 -0.37 4.86
CA SER A 242 10.06 -1.50 5.79
C SER A 242 8.64 -1.75 6.30
N ALA A 243 7.81 -0.70 6.41
CA ALA A 243 6.40 -0.84 6.75
C ALA A 243 5.59 -1.48 5.62
N THR A 244 5.80 -1.03 4.37
CA THR A 244 5.15 -1.60 3.19
C THR A 244 5.54 -3.07 3.00
N MET A 245 6.81 -3.44 3.23
CA MET A 245 7.25 -4.85 3.21
C MET A 245 6.58 -5.68 4.30
N ARG A 246 6.46 -5.16 5.53
CA ARG A 246 5.72 -5.84 6.62
C ARG A 246 4.24 -6.03 6.28
N LEU A 247 3.62 -5.08 5.57
CA LEU A 247 2.27 -5.24 5.06
C LEU A 247 2.21 -6.39 4.04
N VAL A 248 3.17 -6.50 3.12
CA VAL A 248 3.21 -7.64 2.19
C VAL A 248 3.34 -8.96 2.95
N THR A 249 4.27 -9.06 3.91
CA THR A 249 4.40 -10.23 4.79
C THR A 249 3.07 -10.59 5.45
N PHE A 250 2.33 -9.60 5.97
CA PHE A 250 1.00 -9.82 6.54
C PHE A 250 0.03 -10.40 5.51
N LEU A 251 0.00 -9.86 4.29
CA LEU A 251 -0.90 -10.30 3.22
C LEU A 251 -0.57 -11.70 2.72
N VAL A 252 0.72 -12.03 2.56
CA VAL A 252 1.19 -13.38 2.21
C VAL A 252 0.65 -14.41 3.20
N ARG A 253 0.56 -14.05 4.49
CA ARG A 253 0.06 -14.94 5.55
C ARG A 253 -1.47 -14.99 5.66
N GLN A 254 -2.18 -13.95 5.24
CA GLN A 254 -3.65 -13.89 5.37
C GLN A 254 -4.36 -14.31 4.09
N GLU A 255 -3.97 -13.76 2.94
CA GLU A 255 -4.62 -13.98 1.64
C GLU A 255 -3.56 -14.09 0.51
N PRO A 256 -2.77 -15.18 0.48
CA PRO A 256 -1.66 -15.32 -0.47
C PRO A 256 -2.09 -15.29 -1.95
N LEU A 257 -3.31 -15.75 -2.23
CA LEU A 257 -3.80 -15.84 -3.62
C LEU A 257 -3.90 -14.48 -4.32
N ILE A 258 -4.10 -13.38 -3.57
CA ILE A 258 -4.20 -12.02 -4.13
C ILE A 258 -2.88 -11.60 -4.79
N LEU A 259 -1.74 -12.05 -4.26
CA LEU A 259 -0.43 -11.60 -4.72
C LEU A 259 0.10 -12.43 -5.90
N LEU A 260 -0.49 -13.60 -6.17
CA LEU A 260 0.01 -14.59 -7.14
C LEU A 260 0.26 -13.99 -8.53
N ALA A 261 -0.69 -13.18 -9.03
CA ALA A 261 -0.61 -12.52 -10.34
C ALA A 261 0.55 -11.52 -10.45
N ASN A 262 1.03 -10.99 -9.33
CA ASN A 262 1.94 -9.86 -9.27
C ASN A 262 3.26 -10.17 -8.53
N LEU A 263 3.54 -11.44 -8.24
CA LEU A 263 4.78 -11.89 -7.60
C LEU A 263 6.05 -11.38 -8.31
N PRO A 264 6.16 -11.41 -9.65
CA PRO A 264 7.36 -10.90 -10.33
C PRO A 264 7.62 -9.41 -10.04
N ARG A 265 6.56 -8.60 -10.01
CA ARG A 265 6.65 -7.17 -9.72
C ARG A 265 7.03 -6.91 -8.28
N LEU A 266 6.47 -7.66 -7.33
CA LEU A 266 6.81 -7.56 -5.91
C LEU A 266 8.25 -7.97 -5.63
N ALA A 267 8.68 -9.11 -6.16
CA ALA A 267 10.03 -9.60 -6.00
C ALA A 267 11.05 -8.61 -6.59
N GLU A 268 10.77 -8.05 -7.78
CA GLU A 268 11.60 -7.00 -8.35
C GLU A 268 11.68 -5.76 -7.46
N ALA A 269 10.55 -5.30 -6.91
CA ALA A 269 10.51 -4.14 -6.03
C ALA A 269 11.38 -4.34 -4.79
N VAL A 270 11.28 -5.51 -4.14
CA VAL A 270 12.11 -5.84 -2.97
C VAL A 270 13.58 -5.96 -3.34
N VAL A 271 13.92 -6.63 -4.45
CA VAL A 271 15.31 -6.74 -4.89
C VAL A 271 15.91 -5.35 -5.16
N LYS A 272 15.19 -4.48 -5.87
CA LYS A 272 15.63 -3.10 -6.15
C LYS A 272 15.79 -2.25 -4.89
N SER A 273 14.98 -2.50 -3.86
CA SER A 273 15.15 -1.80 -2.57
C SER A 273 16.47 -2.11 -1.85
N LEU A 274 17.16 -3.18 -2.26
CA LEU A 274 18.45 -3.63 -1.73
C LEU A 274 19.65 -3.12 -2.53
N ASP A 275 19.47 -2.06 -3.33
CA ASP A 275 20.50 -1.46 -4.17
C ASP A 275 21.79 -1.15 -3.36
N PRO A 276 22.95 -1.74 -3.72
CA PRO A 276 24.23 -1.45 -3.06
C PRO A 276 24.70 0.00 -3.18
N THR A 277 24.21 0.76 -4.16
CA THR A 277 24.59 2.16 -4.35
C THR A 277 23.97 3.09 -3.30
N VAL A 278 22.89 2.65 -2.65
CA VAL A 278 22.16 3.41 -1.61
C VAL A 278 22.31 2.69 -0.26
N THR A 279 23.54 2.64 0.27
CA THR A 279 23.90 1.85 1.47
C THR A 279 22.99 2.10 2.67
N ALA A 280 22.67 3.37 2.98
CA ALA A 280 21.84 3.72 4.13
C ALA A 280 20.40 3.16 4.02
N MET A 281 19.82 3.19 2.81
CA MET A 281 18.49 2.60 2.58
C MET A 281 18.57 1.08 2.69
N ARG A 282 19.55 0.48 2.01
CA ARG A 282 19.77 -0.97 2.00
C ARG A 282 19.90 -1.55 3.41
N GLU A 283 20.74 -0.96 4.26
CA GLU A 283 20.92 -1.41 5.64
C GLU A 283 19.63 -1.32 6.44
N ALA A 284 18.88 -0.23 6.29
CA ALA A 284 17.66 0.03 7.04
C ALA A 284 16.48 -0.87 6.62
N VAL A 285 16.42 -1.31 5.36
CA VAL A 285 15.35 -2.20 4.85
C VAL A 285 15.75 -3.68 4.84
N LEU A 286 17.02 -4.01 5.05
CA LEU A 286 17.56 -5.37 4.91
C LEU A 286 16.75 -6.41 5.70
N GLN A 287 16.41 -6.11 6.96
CA GLN A 287 15.65 -7.02 7.81
C GLN A 287 14.24 -7.26 7.27
N ALA A 288 13.55 -6.20 6.85
CA ALA A 288 12.20 -6.29 6.31
C ALA A 288 12.17 -7.01 4.95
N ALA A 289 13.14 -6.72 4.07
CA ALA A 289 13.30 -7.37 2.79
C ALA A 289 13.61 -8.87 2.94
N THR A 290 14.50 -9.23 3.87
CA THR A 290 14.84 -10.63 4.17
C THR A 290 13.63 -11.41 4.68
N ALA A 291 12.87 -10.82 5.61
CA ALA A 291 11.64 -11.42 6.12
C ALA A 291 10.60 -11.62 4.99
N MET A 292 10.39 -10.60 4.15
CA MET A 292 9.47 -10.69 3.03
C MET A 292 9.90 -11.76 2.02
N ILE A 293 11.18 -11.81 1.62
CA ILE A 293 11.68 -12.85 0.70
C ILE A 293 11.48 -14.24 1.30
N SER A 294 11.75 -14.42 2.59
CA SER A 294 11.54 -15.69 3.28
C SER A 294 10.05 -16.10 3.26
N ASP A 295 9.14 -15.19 3.59
CA ASP A 295 7.69 -15.46 3.54
C ASP A 295 7.23 -15.79 2.11
N LEU A 296 7.75 -15.09 1.10
CA LEU A 296 7.45 -15.36 -0.32
C LEU A 296 7.91 -16.77 -0.73
N VAL A 297 9.16 -17.13 -0.44
CA VAL A 297 9.72 -18.46 -0.79
C VAL A 297 8.97 -19.58 -0.07
N HIS A 298 8.58 -19.39 1.19
CA HIS A 298 7.83 -20.41 1.93
C HIS A 298 6.38 -20.58 1.46
N THR A 299 5.80 -19.54 0.86
CA THR A 299 4.37 -19.53 0.51
C THR A 299 4.11 -19.86 -0.96
N TYR A 300 5.02 -19.46 -1.86
CA TYR A 300 4.83 -19.62 -3.31
C TYR A 300 5.87 -20.58 -3.90
N PRO A 301 5.45 -21.78 -4.37
CA PRO A 301 6.36 -22.75 -4.98
C PRO A 301 7.07 -22.24 -6.23
N SER A 302 6.51 -21.23 -6.90
CA SER A 302 7.10 -20.56 -8.06
C SER A 302 8.25 -19.61 -7.71
N ILE A 303 8.62 -19.49 -6.42
CA ILE A 303 9.72 -18.67 -5.94
C ILE A 303 10.69 -19.55 -5.15
N ASP A 304 11.99 -19.42 -5.44
CA ASP A 304 13.03 -20.08 -4.65
C ASP A 304 14.22 -19.14 -4.42
N PHE A 305 14.93 -19.33 -3.31
CA PHE A 305 16.07 -18.52 -2.93
C PHE A 305 17.29 -19.39 -2.60
N HIS A 306 18.37 -19.18 -3.34
CA HIS A 306 19.65 -19.83 -3.08
C HIS A 306 20.56 -18.92 -2.25
N GLY A 307 20.64 -19.19 -0.94
CA GLY A 307 21.37 -18.38 0.03
C GLY A 307 22.88 -18.27 -0.23
N GLY A 308 23.54 -19.34 -0.68
CA GLY A 308 25.00 -19.31 -0.92
C GLY A 308 25.41 -18.38 -2.06
N ALA A 309 24.57 -18.27 -3.09
CA ALA A 309 24.81 -17.43 -4.27
C ALA A 309 24.03 -16.11 -4.22
N GLN A 310 23.20 -15.90 -3.19
CA GLN A 310 22.29 -14.75 -3.07
C GLN A 310 21.40 -14.56 -4.31
N ARG A 311 20.83 -15.66 -4.83
CA ARG A 311 19.99 -15.65 -6.04
C ARG A 311 18.53 -15.90 -5.70
N LEU A 312 17.65 -15.11 -6.27
CA LEU A 312 16.20 -15.28 -6.17
C LEU A 312 15.64 -15.65 -7.56
N ALA A 313 14.93 -16.77 -7.64
CA ALA A 313 14.20 -17.19 -8.83
C ALA A 313 12.71 -16.90 -8.65
N VAL A 314 12.06 -16.36 -9.68
CA VAL A 314 10.64 -15.98 -9.64
C VAL A 314 9.96 -16.39 -10.94
N GLY A 315 9.06 -17.36 -10.86
CA GLY A 315 8.19 -17.78 -11.96
C GLY A 315 7.14 -16.72 -12.30
N THR A 316 6.78 -16.63 -13.57
CA THR A 316 5.75 -15.72 -14.08
C THR A 316 4.56 -16.49 -14.66
N HIS A 317 3.43 -15.80 -14.79
CA HIS A 317 2.25 -16.32 -15.49
C HIS A 317 2.46 -16.47 -17.00
N GLU A 318 3.43 -15.75 -17.55
CA GLU A 318 3.80 -15.80 -18.97
C GLU A 318 4.76 -16.95 -19.31
N GLY A 319 5.02 -17.88 -18.37
CA GLY A 319 5.90 -19.04 -18.60
C GLY A 319 7.40 -18.72 -18.60
N ALA A 320 7.78 -17.54 -18.11
CA ALA A 320 9.17 -17.19 -17.88
C ALA A 320 9.55 -17.41 -16.40
N CYS A 321 10.84 -17.59 -16.14
CA CYS A 321 11.41 -17.46 -14.80
C CYS A 321 12.45 -16.34 -14.79
N ILE A 322 12.29 -15.37 -13.91
CA ILE A 322 13.21 -14.25 -13.75
C ILE A 322 14.18 -14.58 -12.63
N LEU A 323 15.48 -14.47 -12.93
CA LEU A 323 16.55 -14.66 -11.96
C LEU A 323 17.12 -13.31 -11.52
N TYR A 324 17.27 -13.11 -10.22
CA TYR A 324 17.86 -11.92 -9.62
C TYR A 324 19.11 -12.27 -8.80
N ASP A 325 20.06 -11.34 -8.78
CA ASP A 325 21.13 -11.27 -7.78
C ASP A 325 20.71 -10.27 -6.71
N VAL A 326 20.46 -10.77 -5.51
CA VAL A 326 20.01 -9.97 -4.36
C VAL A 326 21.17 -9.15 -3.79
N LYS A 327 22.42 -9.60 -3.94
CA LYS A 327 23.59 -8.87 -3.45
C LYS A 327 23.83 -7.61 -4.25
N THR A 328 23.67 -7.67 -5.58
CA THR A 328 23.86 -6.52 -6.48
C THR A 328 22.55 -5.84 -6.87
N ALA A 329 21.40 -6.32 -6.37
CA ALA A 329 20.06 -5.81 -6.69
C ALA A 329 19.74 -5.80 -8.20
N THR A 330 20.27 -6.78 -8.95
CA THR A 330 20.20 -6.80 -10.42
C THR A 330 19.43 -8.01 -10.93
N ARG A 331 18.79 -7.85 -12.08
CA ARG A 331 18.20 -8.96 -12.84
C ARG A 331 19.32 -9.64 -13.64
N LEU A 332 19.54 -10.94 -13.39
CA LEU A 332 20.58 -11.74 -14.05
C LEU A 332 20.11 -12.31 -15.39
N TYR A 333 18.97 -13.00 -15.40
CA TYR A 333 18.45 -13.70 -16.56
C TYR A 333 16.92 -13.62 -16.64
N VAL A 334 16.41 -13.75 -17.85
CA VAL A 334 15.02 -14.13 -18.11
C VAL A 334 15.07 -15.46 -18.85
N LEU A 335 14.57 -16.50 -18.18
CA LEU A 335 14.56 -17.88 -18.67
C LEU A 335 13.19 -18.12 -19.32
N GLU A 336 13.16 -18.12 -20.65
CA GLU A 336 11.92 -18.23 -21.44
C GLU A 336 11.86 -19.65 -22.03
N GLY A 337 10.79 -20.40 -21.78
CA GLY A 337 10.70 -21.75 -22.32
C GLY A 337 9.41 -22.51 -22.04
N HIS A 338 8.67 -22.13 -21.01
CA HIS A 338 7.32 -22.65 -20.77
C HIS A 338 6.29 -21.88 -21.59
N ALA A 339 5.29 -22.58 -22.10
CA ALA A 339 4.15 -21.98 -22.83
C ALA A 339 2.95 -21.67 -21.91
N ALA A 340 3.08 -21.97 -20.62
CA ALA A 340 2.08 -21.81 -19.58
C ALA A 340 2.76 -21.34 -18.27
N PRO A 341 2.00 -20.91 -17.25
CA PRO A 341 2.57 -20.40 -15.99
C PRO A 341 3.62 -21.33 -15.38
N VAL A 342 4.67 -20.74 -14.79
CA VAL A 342 5.66 -21.50 -14.01
C VAL A 342 5.07 -21.79 -12.64
N ASP A 343 4.70 -23.05 -12.41
CA ASP A 343 4.05 -23.50 -11.18
C ASP A 343 5.03 -23.66 -10.02
N ALA A 344 6.25 -24.12 -10.32
CA ALA A 344 7.29 -24.32 -9.33
C ALA A 344 8.68 -24.08 -9.89
N CYS A 345 9.61 -23.65 -9.02
CA CYS A 345 11.03 -23.63 -9.34
C CYS A 345 11.89 -24.06 -8.16
N ALA A 346 13.07 -24.61 -8.43
CA ALA A 346 14.00 -25.05 -7.38
C ALA A 346 15.45 -24.99 -7.84
N PHE A 347 16.32 -24.37 -7.06
CA PHE A 347 17.77 -24.36 -7.27
C PHE A 347 18.39 -25.71 -6.91
N SER A 348 19.47 -26.06 -7.61
CA SER A 348 20.36 -27.11 -7.13
C SER A 348 21.11 -26.64 -5.87
N PRO A 349 21.51 -27.56 -4.96
CA PRO A 349 22.26 -27.21 -3.75
C PRO A 349 23.59 -26.48 -4.00
N ASP A 350 24.18 -26.64 -5.19
CA ASP A 350 25.40 -25.95 -5.62
C ASP A 350 25.13 -24.59 -6.31
N GLY A 351 23.86 -24.22 -6.50
CA GLY A 351 23.42 -22.97 -7.14
C GLY A 351 23.71 -22.87 -8.64
N ARG A 352 24.18 -23.95 -9.29
CA ARG A 352 24.58 -23.96 -10.70
C ARG A 352 23.46 -24.32 -11.65
N ARG A 353 22.34 -24.83 -11.13
CA ARG A 353 21.17 -25.21 -11.93
C ARG A 353 19.90 -24.71 -11.26
N LEU A 354 18.87 -24.55 -12.07
CA LEU A 354 17.50 -24.30 -11.64
C LEU A 354 16.59 -25.23 -12.42
N VAL A 355 15.64 -25.84 -11.74
CA VAL A 355 14.52 -26.55 -12.37
C VAL A 355 13.30 -25.64 -12.35
N THR A 356 12.58 -25.57 -13.45
CA THR A 356 11.25 -24.92 -13.54
C THR A 356 10.23 -25.93 -14.06
N ILE A 357 9.00 -25.87 -13.55
CA ILE A 357 7.93 -26.81 -13.91
C ILE A 357 6.69 -26.02 -14.32
N SER A 358 6.00 -26.49 -15.36
CA SER A 358 4.69 -26.00 -15.78
C SER A 358 3.76 -27.15 -16.13
N HIS A 359 2.54 -27.17 -15.58
CA HIS A 359 1.53 -28.19 -15.81
C HIS A 359 0.58 -27.88 -16.97
N GLY A 360 0.46 -26.60 -17.37
CA GLY A 360 -0.58 -26.11 -18.30
C GLY A 360 -0.22 -26.11 -19.79
N GLU A 361 0.89 -26.71 -20.20
CA GLU A 361 1.32 -26.67 -21.60
C GLU A 361 0.39 -27.54 -22.49
N ALA A 362 -0.41 -26.90 -23.34
CA ALA A 362 -1.29 -27.57 -24.28
C ALA A 362 -0.46 -28.21 -25.43
N GLY A 363 -0.41 -29.53 -25.48
CA GLY A 363 0.17 -30.28 -26.61
C GLY A 363 0.84 -31.59 -26.24
N VAL A 364 1.19 -31.79 -24.97
CA VAL A 364 1.66 -33.06 -24.43
C VAL A 364 0.91 -33.24 -23.13
N GLY A 365 0.19 -34.36 -22.93
CA GLY A 365 -0.70 -34.58 -21.78
C GLY A 365 0.01 -34.72 -20.41
N GLY A 366 1.08 -33.97 -20.16
CA GLY A 366 1.82 -33.95 -18.90
C GLY A 366 2.56 -32.63 -18.72
N GLY A 367 2.75 -32.23 -17.45
CA GLY A 367 3.55 -31.06 -17.11
C GLY A 367 5.00 -31.22 -17.59
N ARG A 368 5.60 -30.10 -18.01
CA ARG A 368 6.98 -30.04 -18.51
C ARG A 368 7.90 -29.49 -17.42
N ALA A 369 9.03 -30.15 -17.22
CA ALA A 369 10.12 -29.64 -16.40
C ALA A 369 11.30 -29.22 -17.29
N LEU A 370 11.84 -28.03 -17.05
CA LEU A 370 13.03 -27.50 -17.71
C LEU A 370 14.18 -27.40 -16.71
N VAL A 371 15.38 -27.81 -17.13
CA VAL A 371 16.61 -27.70 -16.33
C VAL A 371 17.51 -26.66 -16.96
N TRP A 372 17.74 -25.58 -16.23
CA TRP A 372 18.56 -24.46 -16.64
C TRP A 372 19.96 -24.59 -16.08
N LYS A 373 20.97 -24.29 -16.90
CA LYS A 373 22.36 -24.15 -16.44
C LYS A 373 22.62 -22.68 -16.14
N ILE A 374 22.82 -22.36 -14.87
CA ILE A 374 23.05 -21.00 -14.39
C ILE A 374 24.55 -20.85 -14.09
N GLY A 375 25.28 -20.26 -15.04
CA GLY A 375 26.71 -20.03 -14.91
C GLY A 375 27.06 -18.88 -13.96
N GLN A 376 28.27 -18.91 -13.40
CA GLN A 376 29.01 -17.69 -13.09
C GLN A 376 29.81 -17.35 -14.36
N SER A 377 29.30 -16.51 -15.23
CA SER A 377 30.11 -16.07 -16.38
C SER A 377 30.01 -14.57 -16.50
N LEU A 378 31.06 -13.90 -16.00
CA LEU A 378 31.39 -12.51 -16.31
C LEU A 378 31.37 -12.23 -17.84
N ALA A 379 31.57 -13.26 -18.68
CA ALA A 379 31.62 -13.09 -20.13
C ALA A 379 30.26 -12.78 -20.77
N SER A 380 29.12 -13.22 -20.20
CA SER A 380 27.80 -12.87 -20.79
C SER A 380 27.39 -11.42 -20.54
N VAL A 381 27.98 -10.77 -19.53
CA VAL A 381 27.72 -9.36 -19.19
C VAL A 381 28.61 -8.41 -20.01
N LEU A 382 29.80 -8.85 -20.41
CA LEU A 382 30.78 -8.01 -21.12
C LEU A 382 30.62 -7.99 -22.65
N LEU A 383 29.96 -8.98 -23.24
CA LEU A 383 29.94 -9.13 -24.71
C LEU A 383 28.75 -8.51 -25.44
N MET A 384 27.74 -7.97 -24.74
CA MET A 384 26.55 -7.35 -25.37
C MET A 384 26.05 -6.14 -24.56
N PRO A 385 26.67 -4.94 -24.70
CA PRO A 385 26.15 -3.75 -24.07
C PRO A 385 24.79 -3.39 -24.68
N GLY A 386 23.71 -3.52 -23.89
CA GLY A 386 22.38 -3.06 -24.25
C GLY A 386 21.31 -4.13 -24.48
N GLN A 387 21.64 -5.42 -24.52
CA GLN A 387 20.65 -6.51 -24.56
C GLN A 387 20.93 -7.60 -23.52
N MET A 388 19.88 -7.96 -22.78
CA MET A 388 19.95 -8.95 -21.69
C MET A 388 20.11 -10.38 -22.25
N PRO A 389 20.87 -11.27 -21.58
CA PRO A 389 20.95 -12.66 -21.98
C PRO A 389 19.59 -13.34 -21.76
N ARG A 390 18.87 -13.59 -22.85
CA ARG A 390 17.70 -14.48 -22.86
C ARG A 390 18.17 -15.90 -23.15
N GLN A 391 17.69 -16.86 -22.36
CA GLN A 391 17.97 -18.28 -22.61
C GLN A 391 16.65 -18.98 -22.92
N GLY A 392 16.58 -19.68 -24.08
CA GLY A 392 15.46 -20.56 -24.44
C GLY A 392 14.53 -20.11 -25.59
N GLY A 393 14.95 -19.20 -26.48
CA GLY A 393 14.14 -18.83 -27.65
C GLY A 393 13.78 -20.02 -28.55
N PHE A 394 12.50 -20.16 -28.90
CA PHE A 394 12.03 -21.05 -29.96
C PHE A 394 12.60 -20.58 -31.31
N GLY A 395 13.72 -21.16 -31.73
CA GLY A 395 14.16 -21.09 -33.11
C GLY A 395 13.19 -21.87 -33.97
N PHE A 396 12.26 -21.20 -34.65
CA PHE A 396 11.66 -21.76 -35.85
C PHE A 396 12.78 -21.96 -36.87
N GLY A 397 13.28 -23.20 -36.97
CA GLY A 397 14.10 -23.62 -38.08
C GLY A 397 13.31 -23.41 -39.36
N GLY A 398 13.74 -22.46 -40.17
CA GLY A 398 13.28 -22.31 -41.55
C GLY A 398 13.67 -23.54 -42.34
N PHE A 399 12.72 -24.45 -42.54
CA PHE A 399 12.78 -25.50 -43.54
C PHE A 399 12.17 -24.98 -44.86
N GLY A 400 12.93 -25.14 -45.96
CA GLY A 400 12.47 -25.15 -47.37
C GLY A 400 12.47 -23.78 -48.06
N PHE A 401 12.92 -23.59 -49.31
CA PHE A 401 13.07 -24.53 -50.43
C PHE A 401 14.22 -24.11 -51.36
N GLY A 402 14.78 -25.08 -52.08
CA GLY A 402 15.77 -24.87 -53.12
C GLY A 402 15.22 -24.22 -54.39
N GLY A 403 16.17 -23.69 -55.16
CA GLY A 403 16.08 -23.18 -56.52
C GLY A 403 17.49 -22.91 -57.01
#